data_AF-A0A8J8EY98-F1
#
_entry.id   AF-A0A8J8EY98-F1
#
_cell.length_a   1.000
_cell.length_b   1.000
_cell.length_c   1.000
_cell.angle_alpha   90.00
_cell.angle_beta   90.00
_cell.angle_gamma   90.00
#
_symmetry.space_group_name_H-M   'P 1'
#
loop_
_entity.id
_entity.type
_entity.pdbx_description
1 polymer ?
#
loop_
_entity_poly.entity_id
_entity_poly.type
_entity_poly.pdbx_seq_one_letter_code
_entity_poly.pdbx_strand_id
1 'polypeptide(L)'
;MVFLEVLGGVKLKRKFFAVSILFLFLIGYLAYLNSLPQAVRAYKMARIPENEQLIAVYHDTGFWQFATYDPESKKLKVYAINSENPILPWRNVKSVETPLNYSPLALDLKLLKKTPKETPALLFNGRWYTKENPPKFPRVEDVNGEFRDKPLRSLTACWAGRELWVGRIRLVGGDAVYGSVGPGKVLAIPSLEENPGENFVWYAEVTVNNETSMYDALYPGNVRITGRGKATDLRPFRLTDKTVSTGLRALESIREAQTAFISLVYYENPDGSGAHAGFMALTRYWKGISMKTELPHTYSTVEGTGIPANITG
;
A
#
# COMPACT_ATOMS: atom_id res chain seq x y z
N MET A 1 51.93 -27.68 38.78
CA MET A 1 51.51 -26.62 37.83
C MET A 1 51.19 -27.25 36.46
N VAL A 2 50.21 -28.18 36.39
CA VAL A 2 49.87 -28.92 35.14
C VAL A 2 48.34 -29.06 34.94
N PHE A 3 47.51 -28.67 35.93
CA PHE A 3 46.05 -28.84 35.85
C PHE A 3 45.28 -27.65 35.22
N LEU A 4 45.94 -26.53 34.91
CA LEU A 4 45.26 -25.35 34.35
C LEU A 4 45.21 -25.30 32.82
N GLU A 5 46.07 -26.02 32.09
CA GLU A 5 46.09 -25.98 30.61
C GLU A 5 45.02 -26.89 29.97
N VAL A 6 44.64 -27.98 30.62
CA VAL A 6 43.64 -28.93 30.09
C VAL A 6 42.22 -28.34 30.08
N LEU A 7 41.89 -27.49 31.07
CA LEU A 7 40.57 -26.86 31.19
C LEU A 7 40.34 -25.74 30.15
N GLY A 8 41.40 -25.06 29.71
CA GLY A 8 41.34 -24.07 28.63
C GLY A 8 41.05 -24.69 27.26
N GLY A 9 41.71 -25.81 26.95
CA GLY A 9 41.54 -26.54 25.69
C GLY A 9 40.16 -27.19 25.51
N VAL A 10 39.56 -27.71 26.60
CA VAL A 10 38.21 -28.31 26.55
C VAL A 10 37.12 -27.25 26.38
N LYS A 11 37.25 -26.08 27.03
CA LYS A 11 36.33 -24.94 26.80
C LYS A 11 36.42 -24.41 25.37
N LEU A 12 37.64 -24.32 24.80
CA LEU A 12 37.84 -23.87 23.41
C LEU A 12 37.25 -24.87 22.40
N LYS A 13 37.47 -26.18 22.60
CA LYS A 13 36.90 -27.25 21.77
C LYS A 13 35.37 -27.29 21.84
N ARG A 14 34.76 -27.08 23.02
CA ARG A 14 33.30 -26.96 23.17
C ARG A 14 32.72 -25.73 22.46
N LYS A 15 33.41 -24.58 22.53
CA LYS A 15 33.01 -23.36 21.80
C LYS A 15 33.11 -23.56 20.28
N PHE A 16 34.20 -24.15 19.79
CA PHE A 16 34.35 -24.47 18.37
C PHE A 16 33.27 -25.46 17.90
N PHE A 17 32.99 -26.51 18.67
CA PHE A 17 31.92 -27.45 18.34
C PHE A 17 30.53 -26.79 18.30
N ALA A 18 30.22 -25.91 19.26
CA ALA A 18 28.99 -25.14 19.26
C ALA A 18 28.88 -24.18 18.06
N VAL A 19 29.98 -23.51 17.68
CA VAL A 19 30.03 -22.66 16.48
C VAL A 19 29.87 -23.48 15.21
N SER A 20 30.52 -24.64 15.10
CA SER A 20 30.35 -25.55 13.95
C SER A 20 28.93 -26.06 13.82
N ILE A 21 28.27 -26.42 14.94
CA ILE A 21 26.86 -26.79 14.95
C ILE A 21 25.98 -25.62 14.50
N LEU A 22 26.22 -24.42 15.03
CA LEU A 22 25.49 -23.22 14.62
C LEU A 22 25.65 -22.94 13.12
N PHE A 23 26.86 -23.13 12.59
CA PHE A 23 27.15 -22.96 11.17
C PHE A 23 26.44 -24.01 10.31
N LEU A 24 26.38 -25.27 10.75
CA LEU A 24 25.61 -26.32 10.09
C LEU A 24 24.11 -26.00 10.09
N PHE A 25 23.56 -25.52 11.20
CA PHE A 25 22.17 -25.07 11.25
C PHE A 25 21.91 -23.89 10.31
N LEU A 26 22.83 -22.94 10.24
CA LEU A 26 22.73 -21.80 9.33
C LEU A 26 22.74 -22.26 7.86
N ILE A 27 23.67 -23.15 7.48
CA ILE A 27 23.74 -23.71 6.13
C ILE A 27 22.46 -24.49 5.81
N GLY A 28 22.01 -25.35 6.71
CA GLY A 28 20.77 -26.12 6.55
C GLY A 28 19.55 -25.23 6.38
N TYR A 29 19.47 -24.14 7.14
CA TYR A 29 18.40 -23.15 7.02
C TYR A 29 18.44 -22.40 5.69
N LEU A 30 19.63 -21.99 5.23
CA LEU A 30 19.80 -21.33 3.93
C LEU A 30 19.47 -22.28 2.76
N ALA A 31 19.88 -23.55 2.85
CA ALA A 31 19.56 -24.57 1.87
C ALA A 31 18.04 -24.81 1.80
N TYR A 32 17.38 -24.91 2.96
CA TYR A 32 15.93 -25.01 3.06
C TYR A 32 15.22 -23.81 2.44
N LEU A 33 15.69 -22.58 2.73
CA LEU A 33 15.09 -21.39 2.12
C LEU A 33 15.24 -21.39 0.60
N ASN A 34 16.39 -21.81 0.09
CA ASN A 34 16.67 -21.87 -1.35
C ASN A 34 15.92 -22.98 -2.08
N SER A 35 15.46 -24.03 -1.38
CA SER A 35 14.60 -25.06 -1.99
C SER A 35 13.15 -24.62 -2.16
N LEU A 36 12.73 -23.49 -1.57
CA LEU A 36 11.36 -23.00 -1.66
C LEU A 36 11.14 -22.17 -2.93
N PRO A 37 9.90 -22.17 -3.48
CA PRO A 37 9.52 -21.22 -4.52
C PRO A 37 9.80 -19.77 -4.09
N GLN A 38 10.21 -18.92 -5.03
CA GLN A 38 10.72 -17.57 -4.73
C GLN A 38 9.77 -16.73 -3.86
N ALA A 39 8.47 -16.71 -4.15
CA ALA A 39 7.48 -15.99 -3.37
C ALA A 39 7.32 -16.56 -1.94
N VAL A 40 7.34 -17.88 -1.80
CA VAL A 40 7.26 -18.55 -0.50
C VAL A 40 8.50 -18.23 0.34
N ARG A 41 9.68 -18.24 -0.29
CA ARG A 41 10.94 -17.83 0.33
C ARG A 41 10.87 -16.37 0.79
N ALA A 42 10.45 -15.46 -0.08
CA ALA A 42 10.31 -14.04 0.25
C ALA A 42 9.30 -13.79 1.38
N TYR A 43 8.17 -14.49 1.38
CA TYR A 43 7.17 -14.41 2.45
C TYR A 43 7.74 -14.87 3.79
N LYS A 44 8.48 -15.99 3.82
CA LYS A 44 9.16 -16.46 5.04
C LYS A 44 10.23 -15.47 5.51
N MET A 45 10.99 -14.88 4.59
CA MET A 45 11.98 -13.84 4.90
C MET A 45 11.33 -12.57 5.44
N ALA A 46 10.09 -12.25 5.05
CA ALA A 46 9.34 -11.11 5.59
C ALA A 46 9.03 -11.25 7.09
N ARG A 47 9.01 -12.48 7.63
CA ARG A 47 8.71 -12.77 9.05
C ARG A 47 7.41 -12.08 9.47
N ILE A 48 6.37 -12.28 8.66
CA ILE A 48 5.02 -11.78 8.93
C ILE A 48 4.46 -12.58 10.12
N PRO A 49 3.91 -11.90 11.15
CA PRO A 49 3.26 -12.57 12.27
C PRO A 49 2.08 -13.45 11.83
N GLU A 50 1.87 -14.57 12.54
CA GLU A 50 0.83 -15.56 12.18
C GLU A 50 -0.60 -15.02 12.38
N ASN A 51 -0.78 -14.03 13.25
CA ASN A 51 -2.08 -13.38 13.49
C ASN A 51 -2.44 -12.35 12.41
N GLU A 52 -1.55 -12.07 11.46
CA GLU A 52 -1.81 -11.15 10.36
C GLU A 52 -2.29 -11.89 9.10
N GLN A 53 -3.38 -11.41 8.51
CA GLN A 53 -3.95 -11.99 7.30
C GLN A 53 -3.26 -11.38 6.07
N LEU A 54 -2.70 -12.21 5.20
CA LEU A 54 -2.16 -11.75 3.92
C LEU A 54 -3.30 -11.34 2.98
N ILE A 55 -3.30 -10.12 2.45
CA ILE A 55 -4.41 -9.57 1.62
C ILE A 55 -3.98 -9.17 0.21
N ALA A 56 -2.70 -8.87 -0.01
CA ALA A 56 -2.14 -8.64 -1.33
C ALA A 56 -0.65 -8.96 -1.37
N VAL A 57 -0.14 -9.32 -2.55
CA VAL A 57 1.30 -9.47 -2.80
C VAL A 57 1.67 -8.77 -4.09
N TYR A 58 2.69 -7.91 -4.03
CA TYR A 58 3.29 -7.34 -5.23
C TYR A 58 4.71 -7.87 -5.40
N HIS A 59 5.07 -8.13 -6.64
CA HIS A 59 6.39 -8.60 -7.02
C HIS A 59 6.90 -7.83 -8.23
N ASP A 60 8.12 -7.30 -8.12
CA ASP A 60 8.94 -6.83 -9.24
C ASP A 60 10.31 -7.54 -9.16
N THR A 61 11.12 -7.45 -10.21
CA THR A 61 12.43 -8.12 -10.26
C THR A 61 13.25 -7.84 -9.00
N GLY A 62 13.53 -8.89 -8.22
CA GLY A 62 14.29 -8.81 -6.98
C GLY A 62 13.57 -8.16 -5.80
N PHE A 63 12.32 -7.73 -5.92
CA PHE A 63 11.59 -6.97 -4.91
C PHE A 63 10.20 -7.56 -4.64
N TRP A 64 9.85 -7.64 -3.36
CA TRP A 64 8.60 -8.23 -2.89
C TRP A 64 7.93 -7.29 -1.91
N GLN A 65 6.62 -7.16 -2.01
CA GLN A 65 5.79 -6.54 -1.00
C GLN A 65 4.62 -7.44 -0.62
N PHE A 66 4.36 -7.54 0.67
CA PHE A 66 3.26 -8.30 1.23
C PHE A 66 2.39 -7.34 2.04
N ALA A 67 1.17 -7.09 1.60
CA ALA A 67 0.18 -6.36 2.38
C ALA A 67 -0.57 -7.32 3.29
N THR A 68 -0.67 -6.96 4.57
CA THR A 68 -1.39 -7.73 5.58
C THR A 68 -2.40 -6.85 6.31
N TYR A 69 -3.39 -7.51 6.91
CA TYR A 69 -4.36 -6.92 7.79
C TYR A 69 -4.37 -7.64 9.14
N ASP A 70 -4.27 -6.85 10.20
CA ASP A 70 -4.48 -7.30 11.58
C ASP A 70 -5.90 -6.92 12.02
N PRO A 71 -6.83 -7.89 12.14
CA PRO A 71 -8.21 -7.61 12.52
C PRO A 71 -8.37 -7.14 13.97
N GLU A 72 -7.44 -7.49 14.86
CA GLU A 72 -7.51 -7.11 16.28
C GLU A 72 -7.14 -5.64 16.45
N SER A 73 -6.02 -5.22 15.85
CA SER A 73 -5.54 -3.85 15.94
C SER A 73 -6.07 -2.92 14.84
N LYS A 74 -6.83 -3.45 13.88
CA LYS A 74 -7.34 -2.76 12.68
C LYS A 74 -6.24 -2.03 11.91
N LYS A 75 -5.12 -2.71 11.70
CA LYS A 75 -3.95 -2.15 11.02
C LYS A 75 -3.72 -2.82 9.68
N LEU A 76 -3.53 -1.99 8.66
CA LEU A 76 -2.88 -2.38 7.42
C LEU A 76 -1.37 -2.31 7.61
N LYS A 77 -0.66 -3.31 7.09
CA LYS A 77 0.80 -3.31 7.04
C LYS A 77 1.28 -3.70 5.66
N VAL A 78 2.37 -3.11 5.20
CA VAL A 78 3.08 -3.53 4.00
C VAL A 78 4.51 -3.86 4.41
N TYR A 79 4.89 -5.11 4.18
CA TYR A 79 6.25 -5.63 4.37
C TYR A 79 6.95 -5.65 3.04
N ALA A 80 8.10 -4.99 2.92
CA ALA A 80 8.92 -5.02 1.72
C ALA A 80 10.22 -5.78 1.97
N ILE A 81 10.60 -6.62 1.00
CA ILE A 81 11.83 -7.41 1.02
C ILE A 81 12.57 -7.18 -0.30
N ASN A 82 13.82 -6.72 -0.20
CA ASN A 82 14.75 -6.79 -1.33
C ASN A 82 15.45 -8.16 -1.30
N SER A 83 15.20 -8.96 -2.32
CA SER A 83 15.73 -10.32 -2.50
C SER A 83 16.97 -10.39 -3.41
N GLU A 84 17.50 -9.25 -3.88
CA GLU A 84 18.72 -9.17 -4.67
C GLU A 84 19.95 -9.69 -3.88
N ASN A 85 19.92 -9.63 -2.54
CA ASN A 85 20.91 -10.25 -1.65
C ASN A 85 20.25 -11.24 -0.66
N PRO A 86 20.25 -12.56 -0.94
CA PRO A 86 19.51 -13.55 -0.15
C PRO A 86 20.11 -13.80 1.26
N ILE A 87 21.34 -13.37 1.51
CA ILE A 87 22.06 -13.63 2.77
C ILE A 87 21.64 -12.65 3.88
N LEU A 88 21.30 -11.41 3.52
CA LEU A 88 20.90 -10.34 4.44
C LEU A 88 19.77 -9.50 3.81
N PRO A 89 18.56 -10.07 3.67
CA PRO A 89 17.44 -9.33 3.09
C PRO A 89 17.09 -8.13 3.99
N TRP A 90 17.11 -6.93 3.40
CA TRP A 90 16.60 -5.74 4.09
C TRP A 90 15.07 -5.77 4.09
N ARG A 91 14.50 -5.69 5.30
CA ARG A 91 13.06 -5.63 5.54
C ARG A 91 12.65 -4.23 5.95
N ASN A 92 11.69 -3.65 5.23
CA ASN A 92 10.99 -2.44 5.65
C ASN A 92 9.52 -2.76 5.90
N VAL A 93 8.93 -2.15 6.93
CA VAL A 93 7.51 -2.30 7.24
C VAL A 93 6.88 -0.93 7.38
N LYS A 94 5.78 -0.70 6.67
CA LYS A 94 4.89 0.45 6.89
C LYS A 94 3.58 -0.04 7.46
N SER A 95 2.97 0.76 8.33
CA SER A 95 1.68 0.46 8.93
C SER A 95 0.81 1.69 9.02
N VAL A 96 -0.50 1.49 8.89
CA VAL A 96 -1.51 2.53 9.10
C VAL A 96 -2.77 1.92 9.71
N GLU A 97 -3.41 2.66 10.60
CA GLU A 97 -4.72 2.29 11.13
C GLU A 97 -5.81 2.53 10.07
N THR A 98 -6.76 1.60 10.01
CA THR A 98 -7.88 1.69 9.07
C THR A 98 -9.21 1.40 9.77
N PRO A 99 -10.30 2.10 9.40
CA PRO A 99 -11.63 1.72 9.84
C PRO A 99 -12.21 0.54 9.03
N LEU A 100 -11.58 0.15 7.91
CA LEU A 100 -12.04 -0.86 6.96
C LEU A 100 -11.72 -2.28 7.44
N ASN A 101 -12.61 -3.24 7.15
CA ASN A 101 -12.41 -4.66 7.48
C ASN A 101 -11.91 -5.47 6.27
N TYR A 102 -10.60 -5.69 6.17
CA TYR A 102 -9.99 -6.43 5.06
C TYR A 102 -10.07 -7.96 5.18
N SER A 103 -10.65 -8.52 6.24
CA SER A 103 -10.73 -9.98 6.41
C SER A 103 -11.30 -10.75 5.20
N PRO A 104 -12.30 -10.23 4.46
CA PRO A 104 -12.81 -10.90 3.25
C PRO A 104 -11.77 -11.05 2.11
N LEU A 105 -10.66 -10.30 2.16
CA LEU A 105 -9.57 -10.37 1.19
C LEU A 105 -8.42 -11.29 1.63
N ALA A 106 -8.55 -11.99 2.75
CA ALA A 106 -7.53 -12.92 3.21
C ALA A 106 -7.20 -13.97 2.14
N LEU A 107 -5.92 -14.11 1.83
CA LEU A 107 -5.40 -14.98 0.78
C LEU A 107 -4.93 -16.32 1.34
N ASP A 108 -5.15 -17.39 0.58
CA ASP A 108 -4.50 -18.68 0.84
C ASP A 108 -3.01 -18.60 0.47
N LEU A 109 -2.12 -18.84 1.43
CA LEU A 109 -0.67 -18.86 1.24
C LEU A 109 -0.21 -19.87 0.17
N LYS A 110 -1.01 -20.91 -0.14
CA LYS A 110 -0.72 -21.84 -1.23
C LYS A 110 -0.65 -21.15 -2.58
N LEU A 111 -1.31 -20.00 -2.77
CA LEU A 111 -1.27 -19.22 -4.01
C LEU A 111 0.12 -18.65 -4.32
N LEU A 112 0.99 -18.48 -3.31
CA LEU A 112 2.38 -18.07 -3.49
C LEU A 112 3.20 -19.09 -4.29
N LYS A 113 2.82 -20.37 -4.25
CA LYS A 113 3.46 -21.42 -5.05
C LYS A 113 3.18 -21.28 -6.55
N LYS A 114 2.15 -20.52 -6.93
CA LYS A 114 1.69 -20.30 -8.31
C LYS A 114 2.09 -18.93 -8.85
N THR A 115 3.16 -18.34 -8.32
CA THR A 115 3.63 -17.01 -8.75
C THR A 115 4.01 -17.07 -10.24
N PRO A 116 3.54 -16.12 -11.07
CA PRO A 116 3.97 -16.02 -12.45
C PRO A 116 5.46 -15.69 -12.57
N LYS A 117 6.05 -16.04 -13.71
CA LYS A 117 7.42 -15.63 -14.05
C LYS A 117 7.49 -14.18 -14.54
N GLU A 118 6.40 -13.69 -15.13
CA GLU A 118 6.27 -12.31 -15.59
C GLU A 118 6.31 -11.36 -14.39
N THR A 119 7.00 -10.23 -14.55
CA THR A 119 7.03 -9.15 -13.57
C THR A 119 6.84 -7.80 -14.27
N PRO A 120 6.21 -6.81 -13.62
CA PRO A 120 5.63 -6.87 -12.28
C PRO A 120 4.36 -7.71 -12.21
N ALA A 121 4.08 -8.28 -11.03
CA ALA A 121 2.90 -9.10 -10.78
C ALA A 121 2.23 -8.72 -9.44
N LEU A 122 0.90 -8.88 -9.39
CA LEU A 122 0.07 -8.61 -8.22
C LEU A 122 -0.82 -9.81 -7.90
N LEU A 123 -0.70 -10.38 -6.71
CA LEU A 123 -1.69 -11.29 -6.14
C LEU A 123 -2.71 -10.46 -5.36
N PHE A 124 -3.95 -10.43 -5.81
CA PHE A 124 -5.03 -9.73 -5.14
C PHE A 124 -6.35 -10.47 -5.39
N ASN A 125 -7.25 -10.48 -4.40
CA ASN A 125 -8.54 -11.17 -4.51
C ASN A 125 -8.43 -12.62 -5.05
N GLY A 126 -7.46 -13.38 -4.54
CA GLY A 126 -7.22 -14.77 -4.91
C GLY A 126 -6.63 -15.01 -6.30
N ARG A 127 -6.25 -13.98 -7.06
CA ARG A 127 -5.75 -14.11 -8.44
C ARG A 127 -4.45 -13.34 -8.66
N TRP A 128 -3.58 -13.90 -9.49
CA TRP A 128 -2.39 -13.20 -9.99
C TRP A 128 -2.75 -12.37 -11.23
N TYR A 129 -2.33 -11.11 -11.21
CA TYR A 129 -2.41 -10.16 -12.31
C TYR A 129 -0.99 -9.80 -12.76
N THR A 130 -0.84 -9.53 -14.05
CA THR A 130 0.42 -9.13 -14.70
C THR A 130 0.15 -8.00 -15.68
N LYS A 131 1.15 -7.54 -16.44
CA LYS A 131 0.92 -6.52 -17.47
C LYS A 131 0.05 -7.07 -18.61
N GLU A 132 0.18 -8.35 -18.92
CA GLU A 132 -0.63 -9.02 -19.95
C GLU A 132 -2.10 -9.22 -19.53
N ASN A 133 -2.36 -9.29 -18.22
CA ASN A 133 -3.71 -9.41 -17.66
C ASN A 133 -3.85 -8.53 -16.42
N PRO A 134 -3.99 -7.20 -16.62
CA PRO A 134 -4.06 -6.24 -15.53
C PRO A 134 -5.40 -6.34 -14.79
N PRO A 135 -5.46 -5.93 -13.52
CA PRO A 135 -6.70 -5.90 -12.76
C PRO A 135 -7.67 -4.86 -13.34
N LYS A 136 -8.95 -5.21 -13.44
CA LYS A 136 -10.01 -4.31 -13.92
C LYS A 136 -10.57 -3.49 -12.76
N PHE A 137 -10.25 -2.19 -12.73
CA PHE A 137 -10.68 -1.28 -11.68
C PHE A 137 -12.15 -0.85 -11.82
N PRO A 138 -12.78 -0.38 -10.73
CA PRO A 138 -14.10 0.23 -10.78
C PRO A 138 -14.12 1.42 -11.75
N ARG A 139 -15.17 1.52 -12.56
CA ARG A 139 -15.35 2.66 -13.46
C ARG A 139 -15.82 3.88 -12.70
N VAL A 140 -15.46 5.06 -13.21
CA VAL A 140 -15.84 6.33 -12.61
C VAL A 140 -17.36 6.49 -12.57
N GLU A 141 -18.05 6.05 -13.62
CA GLU A 141 -19.50 6.13 -13.76
C GLU A 141 -20.20 5.31 -12.68
N ASP A 142 -19.70 4.10 -12.39
CA ASP A 142 -20.24 3.21 -11.38
C ASP A 142 -20.06 3.82 -9.97
N VAL A 143 -18.88 4.35 -9.70
CA VAL A 143 -18.57 5.02 -8.41
C VAL A 143 -19.46 6.24 -8.23
N ASN A 144 -19.59 7.07 -9.26
CA ASN A 144 -20.40 8.27 -9.21
C ASN A 144 -21.88 7.93 -9.00
N GLY A 145 -22.41 6.93 -9.73
CA GLY A 145 -23.77 6.43 -9.53
C GLY A 145 -24.01 5.89 -8.12
N GLU A 146 -23.02 5.19 -7.53
CA GLU A 146 -23.14 4.63 -6.19
C GLU A 146 -23.19 5.69 -5.07
N PHE A 147 -22.46 6.79 -5.23
CA PHE A 147 -22.28 7.81 -4.18
C PHE A 147 -23.03 9.12 -4.42
N ARG A 148 -23.70 9.30 -5.57
CA ARG A 148 -24.42 10.52 -5.96
C ARG A 148 -25.34 11.08 -4.88
N ASP A 149 -26.18 10.23 -4.28
CA ASP A 149 -27.20 10.67 -3.32
C ASP A 149 -26.78 10.54 -1.85
N LYS A 150 -25.53 10.14 -1.59
CA LYS A 150 -25.02 9.92 -0.23
C LYS A 150 -24.34 11.19 0.28
N PRO A 151 -24.54 11.58 1.55
CA PRO A 151 -23.79 12.67 2.16
C PRO A 151 -22.35 12.20 2.44
N LEU A 152 -21.39 12.66 1.65
CA LEU A 152 -19.98 12.29 1.74
C LEU A 152 -19.20 13.33 2.55
N ARG A 153 -18.31 12.89 3.44
CA ARG A 153 -17.27 13.77 4.00
C ARG A 153 -16.06 13.88 3.09
N SER A 154 -15.74 12.78 2.42
CA SER A 154 -14.69 12.75 1.41
C SER A 154 -14.90 11.61 0.43
N LEU A 155 -14.47 11.80 -0.81
CA LEU A 155 -14.24 10.74 -1.79
C LEU A 155 -12.80 10.82 -2.25
N THR A 156 -12.07 9.72 -2.23
CA THR A 156 -10.66 9.67 -2.63
C THR A 156 -10.45 8.63 -3.71
N ALA A 157 -9.77 9.01 -4.79
CA ALA A 157 -9.30 8.12 -5.83
C ALA A 157 -7.78 7.94 -5.69
N CYS A 158 -7.31 6.70 -5.54
CA CYS A 158 -5.90 6.38 -5.41
C CYS A 158 -5.42 5.55 -6.59
N TRP A 159 -4.46 6.08 -7.34
CA TRP A 159 -3.80 5.37 -8.43
C TRP A 159 -2.36 5.08 -8.02
N ALA A 160 -1.90 3.86 -8.30
CA ALA A 160 -0.52 3.47 -8.14
C ALA A 160 -0.09 2.78 -9.44
N GLY A 161 1.01 3.23 -10.06
CA GLY A 161 1.54 2.55 -11.24
C GLY A 161 2.25 1.25 -10.87
N ARG A 162 2.95 1.27 -9.73
CA ARG A 162 3.74 0.16 -9.18
C ARG A 162 3.69 0.18 -7.66
N GLU A 163 4.07 -0.95 -7.07
CA GLU A 163 4.16 -1.15 -5.62
C GLU A 163 2.82 -1.06 -4.87
N LEU A 164 2.80 -1.59 -3.65
CA LEU A 164 1.69 -1.47 -2.71
C LEU A 164 1.89 -0.21 -1.86
N TRP A 165 0.85 0.61 -1.75
CA TRP A 165 0.91 1.88 -1.05
C TRP A 165 0.00 1.89 0.17
N VAL A 166 0.58 2.23 1.33
CA VAL A 166 -0.09 2.50 2.60
C VAL A 166 0.61 3.64 3.32
N GLY A 167 -0.07 4.27 4.27
CA GLY A 167 0.46 5.40 5.04
C GLY A 167 -0.29 6.69 4.75
N ARG A 168 0.04 7.74 5.48
CA ARG A 168 -0.63 9.04 5.38
C ARG A 168 0.38 10.12 5.04
N ILE A 169 0.02 10.94 4.06
CA ILE A 169 0.75 12.15 3.75
C ILE A 169 0.66 13.10 4.94
N ARG A 170 1.80 13.55 5.44
CA ARG A 170 1.90 14.68 6.34
C ARG A 170 2.73 15.74 5.62
N LEU A 171 2.11 16.89 5.37
CA LEU A 171 2.83 18.08 4.93
C LEU A 171 3.30 18.78 6.20
N VAL A 172 4.61 19.00 6.34
CA VAL A 172 5.17 19.83 7.41
C VAL A 172 5.74 21.07 6.71
N GLY A 173 5.31 22.26 7.13
CA GLY A 173 5.48 23.50 6.37
C GLY A 173 6.92 23.85 5.99
N GLY A 174 7.04 24.71 4.97
CA GLY A 174 8.30 25.28 4.50
C GLY A 174 8.64 24.77 3.11
N ASP A 175 9.22 23.57 3.03
CA ASP A 175 9.72 23.04 1.76
C ASP A 175 9.68 21.50 1.66
N ALA A 176 9.30 20.77 2.73
CA ALA A 176 9.49 19.31 2.83
C ALA A 176 8.19 18.54 3.07
N VAL A 177 7.99 17.42 2.36
CA VAL A 177 6.92 16.46 2.67
C VAL A 177 7.45 15.41 3.66
N TYR A 178 7.22 15.63 4.95
CA TYR A 178 7.57 14.68 6.03
C TYR A 178 6.41 13.73 6.32
N GLY A 179 6.50 12.49 5.87
CA GLY A 179 5.52 11.45 6.20
C GLY A 179 5.48 10.33 5.18
N SER A 180 4.90 9.19 5.56
CA SER A 180 4.69 8.07 4.64
C SER A 180 3.67 8.47 3.57
N VAL A 181 4.15 8.91 2.40
CA VAL A 181 3.28 9.15 1.25
C VAL A 181 2.49 7.89 0.94
N GLY A 182 1.18 8.04 0.91
CA GLY A 182 0.24 6.95 0.83
C GLY A 182 -1.20 7.44 0.91
N PRO A 183 -2.15 6.54 0.61
CA PRO A 183 -3.57 6.85 0.42
C PRO A 183 -4.36 7.10 1.73
N GLY A 184 -3.67 7.26 2.86
CA GLY A 184 -4.28 7.38 4.18
C GLY A 184 -4.71 6.03 4.74
N LYS A 185 -6.03 5.84 4.87
CA LYS A 185 -6.66 4.73 5.62
C LYS A 185 -6.94 3.49 4.76
N VAL A 186 -6.49 3.44 3.51
CA VAL A 186 -6.82 2.37 2.54
C VAL A 186 -5.52 1.76 1.97
N LEU A 187 -5.56 0.54 1.45
CA LEU A 187 -4.46 -0.02 0.65
C LEU A 187 -4.65 0.39 -0.82
N ALA A 188 -3.69 1.08 -1.41
CA ALA A 188 -3.68 1.29 -2.86
C ALA A 188 -2.81 0.21 -3.53
N ILE A 189 -3.42 -0.53 -4.44
CA ILE A 189 -2.77 -1.59 -5.23
C ILE A 189 -2.39 -1.05 -6.62
N PRO A 190 -1.33 -1.59 -7.25
CA PRO A 190 -0.88 -1.07 -8.54
C PRO A 190 -1.81 -1.47 -9.67
N SER A 191 -1.94 -0.59 -10.67
CA SER A 191 -2.67 -0.88 -11.91
C SER A 191 -1.93 -1.86 -12.82
N LEU A 192 -0.60 -1.94 -12.68
CA LEU A 192 0.30 -2.64 -13.61
C LEU A 192 0.30 -2.06 -15.03
N GLU A 193 -0.42 -0.97 -15.26
CA GLU A 193 -0.54 -0.26 -16.54
C GLU A 193 0.15 1.10 -16.48
N GLU A 194 0.61 1.57 -17.63
CA GLU A 194 1.39 2.80 -17.78
C GLU A 194 0.52 4.04 -18.03
N ASN A 195 -0.79 3.98 -17.74
CA ASN A 195 -1.74 5.07 -17.90
C ASN A 195 -2.10 5.68 -16.53
N PRO A 196 -1.45 6.80 -16.11
CA PRO A 196 -1.80 7.51 -14.90
C PRO A 196 -3.23 8.02 -14.93
N GLY A 197 -3.94 7.82 -13.82
CA GLY A 197 -5.18 8.54 -13.57
C GLY A 197 -6.45 7.97 -14.23
N GLU A 198 -6.46 6.71 -14.67
CA GLU A 198 -7.67 6.04 -15.18
C GLU A 198 -8.15 4.88 -14.28
N ASN A 199 -7.22 4.22 -13.58
CA ASN A 199 -7.47 3.02 -12.79
C ASN A 199 -7.27 3.26 -11.29
N PHE A 200 -8.35 3.51 -10.56
CA PHE A 200 -8.28 3.91 -9.16
C PHE A 200 -8.89 2.90 -8.20
N VAL A 201 -8.25 2.73 -7.05
CA VAL A 201 -8.95 2.31 -5.84
C VAL A 201 -9.72 3.52 -5.32
N TRP A 202 -11.03 3.36 -5.15
CA TRP A 202 -11.89 4.43 -4.62
C TRP A 202 -12.15 4.21 -3.15
N TYR A 203 -12.09 5.27 -2.37
CA TYR A 203 -12.33 5.26 -0.93
C TYR A 203 -13.29 6.39 -0.56
N ALA A 204 -14.44 6.05 0.00
CA ALA A 204 -15.47 6.99 0.40
C ALA A 204 -15.65 7.00 1.92
N GLU A 205 -15.81 8.20 2.47
CA GLU A 205 -16.30 8.42 3.82
C GLU A 205 -17.74 8.94 3.75
N VAL A 206 -18.69 8.08 4.11
CA VAL A 206 -20.12 8.38 4.08
C VAL A 206 -20.60 8.77 5.48
N THR A 207 -21.32 9.88 5.57
CA THR A 207 -21.85 10.41 6.82
C THR A 207 -22.93 9.49 7.38
N VAL A 208 -22.77 9.08 8.64
CA VAL A 208 -23.84 8.42 9.42
C VAL A 208 -24.40 9.37 10.46
N ASN A 209 -23.51 10.01 11.23
CA ASN A 209 -23.82 11.11 12.14
C ASN A 209 -22.58 12.00 12.30
N ASN A 210 -22.60 12.96 13.23
CA ASN A 210 -21.50 13.92 13.42
C ASN A 210 -20.18 13.29 13.88
N GLU A 211 -20.22 12.17 14.61
CA GLU A 211 -19.03 11.55 15.22
C GLU A 211 -18.57 10.30 14.49
N THR A 212 -19.44 9.71 13.66
CA THR A 212 -19.25 8.41 13.05
C THR A 212 -19.51 8.46 11.54
N SER A 213 -18.65 7.78 10.81
CA SER A 213 -18.79 7.56 9.37
C SER A 213 -18.77 6.08 9.03
N MET A 214 -19.44 5.74 7.94
CA MET A 214 -19.23 4.49 7.22
C MET A 214 -18.12 4.74 6.21
N TYR A 215 -17.23 3.75 6.08
CA TYR A 215 -16.11 3.80 5.17
C TYR A 215 -16.25 2.69 4.15
N ASP A 216 -16.12 3.04 2.87
CA ASP A 216 -16.21 2.10 1.75
C ASP A 216 -14.94 2.20 0.91
N ALA A 217 -14.35 1.07 0.56
CA ALA A 217 -13.28 0.99 -0.42
C ALA A 217 -13.68 0.05 -1.56
N LEU A 218 -13.59 0.54 -2.80
CA LEU A 218 -13.90 -0.18 -4.02
C LEU A 218 -12.60 -0.56 -4.74
N TYR A 219 -12.47 -1.85 -5.01
CA TYR A 219 -11.28 -2.47 -5.58
C TYR A 219 -11.61 -3.20 -6.90
N PRO A 220 -10.58 -3.54 -7.69
CA PRO A 220 -10.73 -4.40 -8.85
C PRO A 220 -11.47 -5.70 -8.60
N GLY A 221 -12.20 -6.16 -9.61
CA GLY A 221 -12.98 -7.39 -9.54
C GLY A 221 -14.25 -7.27 -8.70
N ASN A 222 -14.85 -6.07 -8.63
CA ASN A 222 -16.07 -5.75 -7.88
C ASN A 222 -15.98 -6.06 -6.38
N VAL A 223 -14.78 -5.93 -5.82
CA VAL A 223 -14.56 -6.10 -4.39
C VAL A 223 -14.91 -4.81 -3.68
N ARG A 224 -15.79 -4.89 -2.69
CA ARG A 224 -16.09 -3.82 -1.74
C ARG A 224 -15.64 -4.23 -0.35
N ILE A 225 -14.87 -3.36 0.29
CA ILE A 225 -14.51 -3.47 1.70
C ILE A 225 -15.18 -2.34 2.45
N THR A 226 -15.85 -2.68 3.55
CA THR A 226 -16.59 -1.70 4.35
C THR A 226 -16.07 -1.67 5.78
N GLY A 227 -16.39 -0.59 6.47
CA GLY A 227 -16.01 -0.37 7.86
C GLY A 227 -16.75 0.79 8.49
N ARG A 228 -16.59 0.93 9.81
CA ARG A 228 -17.18 2.02 10.58
C ARG A 228 -16.14 2.56 11.55
N GLY A 229 -16.06 3.88 11.66
CA GLY A 229 -15.06 4.53 12.50
C GLY A 229 -15.40 5.99 12.80
N LYS A 230 -14.52 6.62 13.57
CA LYS A 230 -14.63 8.04 13.92
C LYS A 230 -14.61 8.89 12.64
N ALA A 231 -15.59 9.77 12.52
CA ALA A 231 -15.69 10.72 11.42
C ALA A 231 -14.46 11.62 11.33
N THR A 232 -14.10 12.01 10.12
CA THR A 232 -13.18 13.14 9.91
C THR A 232 -13.90 14.47 10.16
N ASP A 233 -13.13 15.51 10.49
CA ASP A 233 -13.65 16.86 10.76
C ASP A 233 -14.07 17.61 9.47
N LEU A 234 -14.33 16.88 8.38
CA LEU A 234 -14.78 17.44 7.10
C LEU A 234 -16.30 17.59 7.09
N ARG A 235 -16.76 18.65 6.41
CA ARG A 235 -18.20 18.89 6.23
C ARG A 235 -18.78 17.92 5.19
N PRO A 236 -20.02 17.42 5.41
CA PRO A 236 -20.68 16.57 4.42
C PRO A 236 -21.13 17.34 3.18
N PHE A 237 -20.73 16.88 2.00
CA PHE A 237 -21.22 17.35 0.70
C PHE A 237 -21.92 16.23 -0.07
N ARG A 238 -22.54 16.60 -1.20
CA ARG A 238 -23.07 15.65 -2.19
C ARG A 238 -22.24 15.71 -3.45
N LEU A 239 -21.95 14.54 -4.01
CA LEU A 239 -21.19 14.41 -5.23
C LEU A 239 -22.03 14.86 -6.42
N THR A 240 -21.40 15.53 -7.38
CA THR A 240 -21.98 15.79 -8.70
C THR A 240 -21.03 15.30 -9.79
N ASP A 241 -21.58 15.03 -10.98
CA ASP A 241 -20.78 14.63 -12.15
C ASP A 241 -19.72 15.69 -12.51
N LYS A 242 -20.04 16.97 -12.29
CA LYS A 242 -19.12 18.10 -12.46
C LYS A 242 -17.96 18.02 -11.47
N THR A 243 -18.23 17.64 -10.22
CA THR A 243 -17.22 17.50 -9.16
C THR A 243 -16.15 16.50 -9.56
N VAL A 244 -16.56 15.28 -9.95
CA VAL A 244 -15.65 14.20 -10.33
C VAL A 244 -14.88 14.53 -11.61
N SER A 245 -15.57 14.99 -12.64
CA SER A 245 -14.92 15.31 -13.92
C SER A 245 -13.90 16.45 -13.82
N THR A 246 -14.12 17.43 -12.94
CA THR A 246 -13.17 18.52 -12.68
C THR A 246 -11.88 18.00 -12.05
N GLY A 247 -11.98 17.14 -11.04
CA GLY A 247 -10.81 16.52 -10.41
C GLY A 247 -10.02 15.63 -11.37
N LEU A 248 -10.70 14.85 -12.21
CA LEU A 248 -10.04 13.99 -13.19
C LEU A 248 -9.35 14.78 -14.31
N ARG A 249 -9.95 15.87 -14.80
CA ARG A 249 -9.31 16.75 -15.80
C ARG A 249 -8.02 17.37 -15.28
N ALA A 250 -7.93 17.67 -13.99
CA ALA A 250 -6.71 18.19 -13.39
C ALA A 250 -5.51 17.23 -13.56
N LEU A 251 -5.77 15.93 -13.60
CA LEU A 251 -4.74 14.90 -13.78
C LEU A 251 -4.23 14.80 -15.23
N GLU A 252 -4.88 15.45 -16.21
CA GLU A 252 -4.41 15.46 -17.60
C GLU A 252 -3.00 16.05 -17.72
N SER A 253 -2.70 17.07 -16.92
CA SER A 253 -1.39 17.73 -16.86
C SER A 253 -0.23 16.81 -16.47
N ILE A 254 -0.51 15.68 -15.81
CA ILE A 254 0.48 14.73 -15.31
C ILE A 254 0.42 13.36 -16.00
N ARG A 255 -0.41 13.21 -17.06
CA ARG A 255 -0.56 11.95 -17.81
C ARG A 255 0.74 11.47 -18.44
N GLU A 256 1.57 12.40 -18.91
CA GLU A 256 2.84 12.10 -19.57
C GLU A 256 4.03 11.99 -18.58
N ALA A 257 3.81 12.31 -17.30
CA ALA A 257 4.85 12.20 -16.28
C ALA A 257 5.09 10.74 -15.86
N GLN A 258 6.31 10.42 -15.41
CA GLN A 258 6.66 9.11 -14.83
C GLN A 258 6.08 8.94 -13.41
N THR A 259 4.75 9.05 -13.31
CA THR A 259 4.03 9.10 -12.05
C THR A 259 4.07 7.74 -11.35
N ALA A 260 4.48 7.73 -10.10
CA ALA A 260 4.50 6.56 -9.23
C ALA A 260 3.16 6.37 -8.51
N PHE A 261 2.55 7.47 -8.06
CA PHE A 261 1.36 7.47 -7.22
C PHE A 261 0.56 8.77 -7.40
N ILE A 262 -0.77 8.66 -7.34
CA ILE A 262 -1.71 9.78 -7.32
C ILE A 262 -2.74 9.53 -6.22
N SER A 263 -3.04 10.57 -5.44
CA SER A 263 -4.21 10.62 -4.57
C SER A 263 -5.01 11.87 -4.90
N LEU A 264 -6.23 11.68 -5.41
CA LEU A 264 -7.19 12.74 -5.72
C LEU A 264 -8.32 12.68 -4.70
N VAL A 265 -8.54 13.77 -3.98
CA VAL A 265 -9.51 13.86 -2.88
C VAL A 265 -10.55 14.93 -3.21
N TYR A 266 -11.81 14.56 -3.07
CA TYR A 266 -12.97 15.45 -3.12
C TYR A 266 -13.49 15.68 -1.71
N TYR A 267 -13.72 16.93 -1.34
CA TYR A 267 -14.16 17.33 0.00
C TYR A 267 -14.85 18.69 -0.05
N GLU A 268 -15.59 19.05 1.01
CA GLU A 268 -16.11 20.41 1.17
C GLU A 268 -15.13 21.27 1.95
N ASN A 269 -14.89 22.50 1.50
CA ASN A 269 -14.01 23.41 2.24
C ASN A 269 -14.61 23.76 3.62
N PRO A 270 -13.78 23.92 4.66
CA PRO A 270 -14.26 24.30 5.99
C PRO A 270 -15.01 25.64 6.03
N ASP A 271 -14.73 26.54 5.10
CA ASP A 271 -15.37 27.86 4.98
C ASP A 271 -16.77 27.80 4.31
N GLY A 272 -17.19 26.64 3.78
CA GLY A 272 -18.47 26.49 3.10
C GLY A 272 -18.50 27.02 1.67
N SER A 273 -17.35 27.29 1.05
CA SER A 273 -17.23 27.72 -0.36
C SER A 273 -17.61 26.66 -1.39
N GLY A 274 -18.14 25.51 -0.96
CA GLY A 274 -18.59 24.40 -1.80
C GLY A 274 -17.62 23.22 -1.82
N ALA A 275 -17.86 22.28 -2.74
CA ALA A 275 -16.99 21.13 -2.95
C ALA A 275 -15.74 21.51 -3.75
N HIS A 276 -14.61 20.94 -3.35
CA HIS A 276 -13.29 21.11 -3.96
C HIS A 276 -12.69 19.75 -4.29
N ALA A 277 -11.84 19.74 -5.30
CA ALA A 277 -10.94 18.63 -5.58
C ALA A 277 -9.51 19.09 -5.29
N GLY A 278 -8.73 18.26 -4.62
CA GLY A 278 -7.29 18.45 -4.49
C GLY A 278 -6.59 17.15 -4.84
N PHE A 279 -5.41 17.22 -5.45
CA PHE A 279 -4.63 16.03 -5.71
C PHE A 279 -3.19 16.18 -5.24
N MET A 280 -2.55 15.04 -5.06
CA MET A 280 -1.12 14.93 -4.89
C MET A 280 -0.65 13.84 -5.85
N ALA A 281 0.39 14.16 -6.61
CA ALA A 281 1.04 13.23 -7.51
C ALA A 281 2.53 13.14 -7.21
N LEU A 282 3.06 11.93 -7.30
CA LEU A 282 4.49 11.65 -7.18
C LEU A 282 5.01 11.33 -8.58
N THR A 283 5.50 12.34 -9.30
CA THR A 283 5.77 12.31 -10.74
C THR A 283 7.07 11.59 -11.13
N ARG A 284 7.69 10.88 -10.17
CA ARG A 284 8.93 10.12 -10.37
C ARG A 284 8.89 8.79 -9.62
N TYR A 285 9.20 7.71 -10.32
CA TYR A 285 9.29 6.37 -9.75
C TYR A 285 10.75 5.94 -9.50
N TRP A 286 10.98 5.30 -8.36
CA TRP A 286 12.11 4.41 -8.14
C TRP A 286 11.67 3.27 -7.22
N LYS A 287 12.31 2.11 -7.38
CA LYS A 287 11.99 0.90 -6.62
C LYS A 287 12.12 1.14 -5.10
N GLY A 288 11.09 0.77 -4.35
CA GLY A 288 10.98 0.94 -2.90
C GLY A 288 10.51 2.33 -2.45
N ILE A 289 10.11 3.22 -3.37
CA ILE A 289 9.60 4.56 -3.04
C ILE A 289 8.39 4.51 -2.12
N SER A 290 7.49 3.54 -2.33
CA SER A 290 6.29 3.35 -1.49
C SER A 290 6.63 3.02 -0.03
N MET A 291 7.88 2.65 0.25
CA MET A 291 8.36 2.29 1.59
C MET A 291 9.16 3.41 2.28
N LYS A 292 9.38 4.54 1.61
CA LYS A 292 10.10 5.69 2.21
C LYS A 292 9.25 6.44 3.23
N THR A 293 9.85 6.79 4.35
CA THR A 293 9.24 7.65 5.39
C THR A 293 9.35 9.14 5.05
N GLU A 294 10.31 9.49 4.20
CA GLU A 294 10.62 10.84 3.74
C GLU A 294 10.83 10.81 2.22
N LEU A 295 10.23 11.75 1.51
CA LEU A 295 10.48 11.92 0.08
C LEU A 295 11.54 13.02 -0.14
N PRO A 296 12.47 12.83 -1.09
CA PRO A 296 13.43 13.89 -1.40
C PRO A 296 12.70 15.10 -2.02
N HIS A 297 13.09 16.30 -1.59
CA HIS A 297 12.49 17.60 -1.98
C HIS A 297 12.25 17.78 -3.48
N THR A 298 13.14 17.28 -4.34
CA THR A 298 13.10 17.46 -5.80
C THR A 298 12.15 16.50 -6.53
N TYR A 299 11.42 15.65 -5.80
CA TYR A 299 10.59 14.59 -6.37
C TYR A 299 9.09 14.76 -6.08
N SER A 300 8.69 15.73 -5.25
CA SER A 300 7.29 16.05 -5.01
C SER A 300 6.92 17.37 -5.69
N THR A 301 6.33 17.29 -6.89
CA THR A 301 5.43 18.35 -7.33
C THR A 301 4.13 18.16 -6.56
N VAL A 302 4.04 18.76 -5.36
CA VAL A 302 2.75 18.98 -4.72
C VAL A 302 2.11 20.16 -5.45
N GLU A 303 1.55 19.91 -6.63
CA GLU A 303 0.56 20.82 -7.21
C GLU A 303 -0.77 20.62 -6.48
N GLY A 304 -0.75 20.91 -5.18
CA GLY A 304 -1.93 20.92 -4.34
C GLY A 304 -2.71 22.21 -4.57
N THR A 305 -3.19 22.43 -5.80
CA THR A 305 -4.16 23.49 -6.05
C THR A 305 -5.51 22.96 -5.57
N GLY A 306 -6.13 23.66 -4.63
CA GLY A 306 -7.57 23.47 -4.40
C GLY A 306 -8.28 23.87 -5.69
N ILE A 307 -8.92 22.91 -6.35
CA ILE A 307 -9.66 23.15 -7.59
C ILE A 307 -11.12 23.27 -7.21
N PRO A 308 -11.75 24.44 -7.40
CA PRO A 308 -13.17 24.61 -7.16
C PRO A 308 -13.94 23.61 -8.02
N ALA A 309 -14.60 22.66 -7.37
CA ALA A 309 -15.36 21.63 -8.06
C ALA A 309 -16.83 22.08 -8.24
N ASN A 310 -17.25 23.10 -7.49
CA ASN A 310 -18.54 23.77 -7.58
C ASN A 310 -18.34 25.28 -7.85
N ILE A 311 -18.30 25.70 -9.12
CA ILE A 311 -18.86 27.02 -9.45
C ILE A 311 -20.32 26.74 -9.77
N THR A 312 -21.20 27.12 -8.84
CA THR A 312 -22.64 27.21 -9.05
C THR A 312 -22.91 27.93 -10.37
N GLY A 313 -23.60 27.25 -11.27
CA GLY A 313 -24.40 27.88 -12.32
C GLY A 313 -25.84 27.59 -11.98
#